data_AF-A0A0W0YE88-F1
#
_entry.id   AF-A0A0W0YE88-F1
#
_cell.length_a   1.000
_cell.length_b   1.000
_cell.length_c   1.000
_cell.angle_alpha   90.00
_cell.angle_beta   90.00
_cell.angle_gamma   90.00
#
_symmetry.space_group_name_H-M   'P 1'
#
loop_
_entity.id
_entity.type
_entity.pdbx_description
1 polymer ?
#
loop_
_entity_poly.entity_id
_entity_poly.type
_entity_poly.pdbx_seq_one_letter_code
_entity_poly.pdbx_strand_id
1 'polypeptide(L)'
;MSSPKTSRLHLLNEFELAPQSALFNQHTIAAVLSCSTHLLERNRWAGGGIPYIKIGRKVLYRKSDVLEYIQHKIYSSTSQQSYS
;
A
#
# COMPACT_ATOMS: atom_id res chain seq x y z
N MET A 1 12.88 9.73 -23.11
CA MET A 1 13.76 9.84 -21.91
C MET A 1 13.23 8.90 -20.86
N SER A 2 13.94 7.80 -20.59
CA SER A 2 13.53 6.83 -19.57
C SER A 2 13.72 7.49 -18.21
N SER A 3 12.64 7.79 -17.49
CA SER A 3 12.74 8.27 -16.11
C SER A 3 13.59 7.26 -15.33
N PRO A 4 14.51 7.70 -14.46
CA PRO A 4 15.28 6.77 -13.64
C PRO A 4 14.28 5.84 -12.95
N LYS A 5 14.44 4.53 -13.14
CA LYS A 5 13.60 3.55 -12.45
C LYS A 5 13.85 3.75 -10.97
N THR A 6 12.91 4.38 -10.28
CA THR A 6 12.99 4.53 -8.82
C THR A 6 13.16 3.14 -8.24
N SER A 7 14.31 2.89 -7.62
CA SER A 7 14.60 1.60 -7.02
C SER A 7 13.56 1.30 -5.94
N ARG A 8 13.13 0.04 -5.86
CA ARG A 8 12.24 -0.43 -4.78
C ARG A 8 12.75 0.01 -3.41
N LEU A 9 14.07 -0.05 -3.19
CA LEU A 9 14.70 0.38 -1.93
C LEU A 9 14.45 1.86 -1.61
N HIS A 10 14.43 2.74 -2.62
CA HIS A 10 14.17 4.15 -2.41
C HIS A 10 12.73 4.38 -1.95
N LEU A 11 11.76 3.71 -2.57
CA LEU A 11 10.34 3.78 -2.18
C LEU A 11 10.11 3.27 -0.75
N LEU A 12 10.78 2.17 -0.38
CA LEU A 12 10.72 1.63 0.97
C LEU A 12 11.33 2.61 1.98
N ASN A 13 12.50 3.16 1.70
CA ASN A 13 13.15 4.12 2.59
C ASN A 13 12.31 5.40 2.78
N GLU A 14 11.72 5.92 1.71
CA GLU A 14 10.80 7.05 1.77
C GLU A 14 9.57 6.73 2.65
N PHE A 15 9.00 5.54 2.49
CA PHE A 15 7.88 5.09 3.32
C PHE A 15 8.26 4.97 4.80
N GLU A 16 9.39 4.34 5.11
CA GLU A 16 9.86 4.12 6.48
C GLU A 16 10.15 5.43 7.22
N LEU A 17 10.83 6.38 6.58
CA LEU A 17 11.25 7.65 7.20
C LEU A 17 10.11 8.67 7.34
N ALA A 18 9.05 8.56 6.56
CA ALA A 18 7.96 9.52 6.59
C ALA A 18 7.08 9.42 7.86
N PRO A 19 6.42 10.51 8.28
CA PRO A 19 5.46 10.48 9.38
C PRO A 19 4.22 9.62 9.03
N GLN A 20 3.49 9.16 10.05
CA GLN A 20 2.29 8.33 9.86
C GLN A 20 1.18 9.03 9.06
N SER A 21 1.14 10.37 9.10
CA SER A 21 0.19 11.19 8.33
C SER A 21 0.58 11.37 6.86
N ALA A 22 1.77 10.93 6.44
CA ALA A 22 2.24 11.07 5.06
C ALA A 22 1.36 10.30 4.07
N LEU A 23 1.26 10.85 2.87
CA LEU A 23 0.44 10.32 1.78
C LEU A 23 1.32 9.77 0.66
N PHE A 24 1.04 8.54 0.27
CA PHE A 24 1.82 7.78 -0.69
C PHE A 24 1.01 7.39 -1.91
N ASN A 25 1.67 7.36 -3.08
CA ASN A 25 1.06 6.86 -4.30
C ASN A 25 1.00 5.33 -4.33
N GLN A 26 0.24 4.77 -5.27
CA GLN A 26 0.07 3.33 -5.41
C GLN A 26 1.37 2.57 -5.74
N HIS A 27 2.38 3.21 -6.36
CA HIS A 27 3.66 2.54 -6.64
C HIS A 27 4.46 2.29 -5.36
N THR A 28 4.43 3.26 -4.44
CA THR A 28 5.11 3.14 -3.14
C THR A 28 4.44 2.05 -2.32
N ILE A 29 3.10 2.04 -2.26
CA ILE A 29 2.36 1.01 -1.51
C ILE A 29 2.51 -0.38 -2.14
N ALA A 30 2.53 -0.47 -3.47
CA ALA A 30 2.82 -1.72 -4.16
C ALA A 30 4.22 -2.26 -3.81
N ALA A 31 5.22 -1.38 -3.70
CA ALA A 31 6.54 -1.75 -3.22
C ALA A 31 6.52 -2.23 -1.76
N VAL A 32 5.89 -1.48 -0.85
CA VAL A 32 5.77 -1.83 0.58
C VAL A 32 5.09 -3.19 0.78
N LEU A 33 3.97 -3.44 0.10
CA LEU A 33 3.24 -4.71 0.21
C LEU A 33 3.80 -5.85 -0.64
N SER A 34 4.86 -5.61 -1.41
CA SER A 34 5.37 -6.58 -2.39
C SER A 34 4.31 -7.11 -3.34
N CYS A 35 3.44 -6.24 -3.84
CA CYS A 35 2.36 -6.59 -4.75
C CYS A 35 2.34 -5.71 -6.01
N SER A 36 1.43 -5.99 -6.95
CA SER A 36 1.26 -5.17 -8.15
C SER A 36 0.31 -4.00 -7.90
N THR A 37 0.50 -2.89 -8.63
CA THR A 37 -0.45 -1.77 -8.60
C THR A 37 -1.85 -2.19 -9.08
N HIS A 38 -1.92 -3.15 -10.01
CA HIS A 38 -3.18 -3.75 -10.45
C HIS A 38 -3.92 -4.48 -9.33
N LEU A 39 -3.22 -5.13 -8.40
CA LEU A 39 -3.85 -5.75 -7.23
C LEU A 39 -4.51 -4.67 -6.35
N LEU A 40 -3.82 -3.55 -6.12
CA LEU A 40 -4.37 -2.41 -5.37
C LEU A 40 -5.58 -1.81 -6.07
N GLU A 41 -5.52 -1.63 -7.39
CA GLU A 41 -6.64 -1.16 -8.20
C GLU A 41 -7.86 -2.07 -8.09
N ARG A 42 -7.65 -3.39 -8.26
CA ARG A 42 -8.71 -4.40 -8.11
C ARG A 42 -9.33 -4.37 -6.72
N ASN A 43 -8.52 -4.26 -5.67
CA ASN A 43 -9.02 -4.19 -4.29
C ASN A 43 -9.93 -2.97 -4.11
N ARG A 44 -9.51 -1.79 -4.62
CA ARG A 44 -10.36 -0.57 -4.58
C ARG A 44 -11.69 -0.78 -5.30
N TRP A 45 -11.69 -1.44 -6.46
CA TRP A 45 -12.91 -1.71 -7.23
C TRP A 45 -13.85 -2.68 -6.53
N ALA A 46 -13.30 -3.71 -5.88
CA ALA A 46 -14.07 -4.68 -5.11
C ALA A 46 -14.59 -4.13 -3.76
N GLY A 47 -14.26 -2.88 -3.41
CA GLY A 47 -14.63 -2.28 -2.13
C GLY A 47 -13.81 -2.77 -0.94
N GLY A 48 -12.64 -3.38 -1.17
CA GLY A 48 -11.75 -3.91 -0.14
C GLY A 48 -10.34 -3.32 -0.17
N GLY A 49 -9.49 -3.79 0.74
CA GLY A 49 -8.08 -3.39 0.82
C GLY A 49 -7.83 -2.17 1.71
N ILE A 50 -6.71 -1.49 1.47
CA ILE A 50 -6.30 -0.34 2.29
C ILE A 50 -7.20 0.87 1.98
N PRO A 51 -7.69 1.60 3.00
CA PRO A 51 -8.33 2.89 2.82
C PRO A 51 -7.48 3.84 1.96
N TYR A 52 -8.13 4.61 1.10
CA TYR A 52 -7.46 5.52 0.19
C TYR A 52 -8.13 6.88 0.15
N ILE A 53 -7.33 7.90 -0.16
CA ILE A 53 -7.76 9.29 -0.32
C ILE A 53 -7.67 9.63 -1.80
N LYS A 54 -8.79 10.08 -2.36
CA LYS A 54 -8.86 10.52 -3.76
C LYS A 54 -8.77 12.04 -3.82
N ILE A 55 -7.71 12.56 -4.44
CA ILE A 55 -7.51 13.99 -4.67
C ILE A 55 -7.45 14.23 -6.18
N GLY A 56 -8.57 14.68 -6.75
CA GLY A 56 -8.73 14.80 -8.20
C GLY A 56 -8.56 13.45 -8.89
N ARG A 57 -7.55 13.34 -9.75
CA ARG A 57 -7.21 12.10 -10.49
C ARG A 57 -6.22 11.19 -9.74
N LYS A 58 -5.67 11.65 -8.62
CA LYS A 58 -4.67 10.91 -7.84
C LYS A 58 -5.34 10.10 -6.74
N VAL A 59 -4.89 8.86 -6.58
CA VAL A 59 -5.22 8.03 -5.43
C VAL A 59 -4.00 7.91 -4.53
N LEU A 60 -4.18 8.27 -3.26
CA LEU A 60 -3.15 8.29 -2.25
C LEU A 60 -3.54 7.39 -1.08
N TYR A 61 -2.54 6.92 -0.36
CA TYR A 61 -2.69 6.07 0.82
C TYR A 61 -1.97 6.73 1.99
N ARG A 62 -2.62 6.80 3.14
CA ARG A 62 -1.98 7.29 4.35
C ARG A 62 -1.14 6.18 4.98
N LYS A 63 0.06 6.52 5.46
CA LYS A 63 0.94 5.53 6.11
C LYS A 63 0.29 4.82 7.28
N SER A 64 -0.44 5.52 8.16
CA SER A 64 -1.18 4.90 9.27
C SER A 64 -2.10 3.78 8.79
N ASP A 65 -2.93 4.07 7.77
CA ASP A 65 -3.95 3.14 7.28
C ASP A 65 -3.30 1.90 6.64
N VAL A 66 -2.14 2.09 5.98
CA VAL A 66 -1.33 0.99 5.41
C VAL A 66 -0.77 0.11 6.53
N LEU A 67 -0.25 0.70 7.61
CA LEU A 67 0.29 -0.05 8.75
C LEU A 67 -0.81 -0.81 9.49
N GLU A 68 -1.97 -0.20 9.71
CA GLU A 68 -3.14 -0.86 10.30
C GLU A 68 -3.59 -2.04 9.42
N TYR A 69 -3.67 -1.85 8.10
CA TYR A 69 -3.98 -2.93 7.18
C TYR A 69 -3.00 -4.11 7.28
N ILE A 70 -1.69 -3.83 7.40
CA ILE A 70 -0.68 -4.87 7.58
C ILE A 70 -0.89 -5.61 8.92
N GLN A 71 -1.17 -4.87 10.00
CA GLN A 71 -1.44 -5.48 11.32
C GLN A 71 -2.67 -6.41 11.29
N HIS A 72 -3.73 -6.02 10.58
CA HIS A 72 -4.92 -6.86 10.40
C HIS A 72 -4.68 -8.09 9.51
N LYS A 73 -3.53 -8.18 8.84
CA LYS A 73 -3.14 -9.29 7.96
C LYS A 73 -2.05 -10.17 8.55
N ILE A 74 -1.84 -10.11 9.86
CA ILE A 74 -0.95 -11.02 10.57
C ILE A 74 -1.71 -12.31 10.89
N TYR A 75 -1.24 -13.43 10.32
CA TYR A 75 -1.76 -14.77 10.56
C TYR A 75 -0.65 -15.62 11.20
N SER A 76 -0.99 -16.44 12.19
CA SER A 76 -0.02 -17.30 12.89
C SER A 76 0.27 -18.60 12.15
N SER A 77 -0.58 -18.98 11.19
CA SER A 77 -0.43 -20.19 10.37
C SER A 77 -0.99 -19.96 8.97
N THR A 78 -0.40 -20.61 7.97
CA THR A 78 -0.89 -20.61 6.58
C THR A 78 -2.25 -21.30 6.44
N SER A 79 -2.63 -22.14 7.40
CA SER A 79 -3.95 -22.77 7.48
C SER A 79 -4.99 -21.92 8.21
N GLN A 80 -4.60 -20.79 8.81
CA GLN A 80 -5.50 -19.95 9.58
C GLN A 80 -6.40 -19.14 8.64
N GLN A 81 -7.64 -19.59 8.45
CA GLN A 81 -8.67 -18.82 7.75
C GLN A 81 -9.20 -17.69 8.65
N SER A 82 -9.14 -16.44 8.19
CA SER A 82 -9.93 -15.36 8.77
C SER A 82 -11.39 -15.61 8.41
N TYR A 83 -12.16 -16.20 9.33
CA TYR A 83 -13.61 -16.16 9.26
C TYR A 83 -14.05 -14.71 9.55
N SER A 84 -14.82 -14.13 8.62
CA SER A 84 -15.49 -12.84 8.79
C SER A 84 -16.90 -13.06 9.32
#